data_AF-A0A1H8Z193-F1
#
_entry.id   AF-A0A1H8Z193-F1
#
_cell.length_a   1.000
_cell.length_b   1.000
_cell.length_c   1.000
_cell.angle_alpha   90.00
_cell.angle_beta   90.00
_cell.angle_gamma   90.00
#
_symmetry.space_group_name_H-M   'P 1'
#
loop_
_entity.id
_entity.type
_entity.pdbx_description
1 polymer ?
#
loop_
_entity_poly.entity_id
_entity_poly.type
_entity_poly.pdbx_seq_one_letter_code
_entity_poly.pdbx_strand_id
1 'polypeptide(L)'
;MAYPAEDIINITTLISSAGLGNANFGAGMVFADFDSSSDATFAEGSYRDYGSASAVAAHFDIASDPYKAALAWFSAIPKPKSLRIYLRIEEDTPVESMNDAINKGIWFYWFEFETTIRANDADVLALTSAGDAAGKFYAYTTSQAAVRDPSLQTDIVSKAVTQGSRRMFVLSHATAPYAGFELAAVFSRVNFNAANTTITGEFKKLPGIDAEDLTKTAYAAMKQKGAVFYTKVETGGEFDNGRVINSKSTSTFGEFIDDVFNLDAFVNFLTVGLYNALAKVPTKVKQTPEGQQILIDAAAQIGEKFIDNGYLGARLYTSDVTGEQVLSRGYEILTVANDILDISDAERADRAAAPITMRLFRAGAIHTVDVTVQVD
;
A
#
# COMPACT_ATOMS: atom_id res chain seq x y z
N MET A 1 -19.70 -25.12 61.22
CA MET A 1 -19.39 -24.20 60.10
C MET A 1 -19.04 -25.06 58.90
N ALA A 2 -19.69 -24.84 57.76
CA ALA A 2 -19.42 -25.60 56.54
C ALA A 2 -18.03 -25.20 55.98
N TYR A 3 -17.26 -26.19 55.50
CA TYR A 3 -15.98 -25.93 54.86
C TYR A 3 -16.24 -25.13 53.56
N PRO A 4 -15.62 -23.96 53.36
CA PRO A 4 -15.86 -23.14 52.16
C PRO A 4 -15.47 -23.94 50.91
N ALA A 5 -16.35 -23.96 49.90
CA ALA A 5 -16.04 -24.61 48.62
C ALA A 5 -14.84 -23.95 47.91
N GLU A 6 -14.52 -22.71 48.27
CA GLU A 6 -13.38 -21.91 47.81
C GLU A 6 -12.02 -22.50 48.23
N ASP A 7 -11.97 -23.30 49.30
CA ASP A 7 -10.76 -24.03 49.74
C ASP A 7 -10.58 -25.38 49.02
N ILE A 8 -11.57 -25.82 48.23
CA ILE A 8 -11.57 -27.06 47.42
C ILE A 8 -11.44 -26.73 45.92
N ILE A 9 -12.06 -25.65 45.47
CA ILE A 9 -12.20 -25.27 44.07
C ILE A 9 -11.39 -24.01 43.82
N ASN A 10 -10.21 -24.18 43.20
CA ASN A 10 -9.39 -23.06 42.79
C ASN A 10 -9.90 -22.51 41.44
N ILE A 11 -10.61 -21.38 41.45
CA ILE A 11 -11.11 -20.74 40.22
C ILE A 11 -10.05 -19.74 39.74
N THR A 12 -9.30 -20.11 38.70
CA THR A 12 -8.37 -19.20 38.03
C THR A 12 -9.09 -18.45 36.91
N THR A 13 -9.32 -17.15 37.09
CA THR A 13 -9.84 -16.28 36.03
C THR A 13 -8.70 -15.78 35.15
N LEU A 14 -8.68 -16.18 33.89
CA LEU A 14 -7.69 -15.73 32.91
C LEU A 14 -8.30 -14.59 32.09
N ILE A 15 -7.81 -13.36 32.32
CA ILE A 15 -8.14 -12.18 31.52
C ILE A 15 -7.15 -12.13 30.36
N SER A 16 -7.62 -12.19 29.12
CA SER A 16 -6.75 -12.09 27.94
C SER A 16 -6.43 -10.63 27.61
N SER A 17 -5.23 -10.38 27.07
CA SER A 17 -4.79 -9.05 26.65
C SER A 17 -5.63 -8.52 25.48
N ALA A 18 -5.85 -7.19 25.44
CA ALA A 18 -6.20 -6.53 24.20
C ALA A 18 -5.06 -6.77 23.19
N GLY A 19 -5.40 -7.28 22.00
CA GLY A 19 -4.42 -7.57 20.96
C GLY A 19 -4.16 -6.40 20.04
N LEU A 20 -3.32 -6.61 19.02
CA LEU A 20 -3.10 -5.61 17.97
C LEU A 20 -4.27 -5.57 16.98
N GLY A 21 -4.58 -4.37 16.49
CA GLY A 21 -5.42 -4.14 15.33
C GLY A 21 -4.59 -4.03 14.05
N ASN A 22 -5.21 -4.27 12.90
CA ASN A 22 -4.56 -4.09 11.60
C ASN A 22 -4.34 -2.61 11.29
N ALA A 23 -3.27 -2.32 10.55
CA ALA A 23 -2.97 -0.98 10.08
C ALA A 23 -3.97 -0.51 9.00
N ASN A 24 -4.19 0.81 8.93
CA ASN A 24 -5.08 1.40 7.93
C ASN A 24 -4.31 1.78 6.66
N PHE A 25 -4.33 0.92 5.65
CA PHE A 25 -3.69 1.17 4.35
C PHE A 25 -4.42 2.22 3.49
N GLY A 26 -5.61 2.66 3.91
CA GLY A 26 -6.32 3.79 3.31
C GLY A 26 -5.99 5.15 3.93
N ALA A 27 -4.97 5.23 4.79
CA ALA A 27 -4.55 6.49 5.40
C ALA A 27 -3.66 7.28 4.43
N GLY A 28 -4.17 8.41 3.93
CA GLY A 28 -3.40 9.40 3.17
C GLY A 28 -2.90 10.54 4.06
N MET A 29 -1.72 11.07 3.72
CA MET A 29 -1.15 12.24 4.38
C MET A 29 -0.53 13.20 3.36
N VAL A 30 -0.76 14.50 3.54
CA VAL A 30 -0.08 15.56 2.81
C VAL A 30 0.87 16.27 3.78
N PHE A 31 2.11 16.47 3.36
CA PHE A 31 3.06 17.32 4.06
C PHE A 31 2.97 18.73 3.48
N ALA A 32 2.39 19.64 4.26
CA ALA A 32 2.27 21.05 3.95
C ALA A 32 3.52 21.80 4.41
N ASP A 33 3.87 22.86 3.70
CA ASP A 33 4.96 23.76 4.10
C ASP A 33 4.61 24.51 5.38
N PHE A 34 5.63 24.96 6.12
CA PHE A 34 5.46 25.53 7.45
C PHE A 34 4.53 26.76 7.49
N ASP A 35 4.51 27.55 6.41
CA ASP A 35 3.71 28.76 6.26
C ASP A 35 2.43 28.58 5.42
N SER A 36 2.13 27.35 4.98
CA SER A 36 0.98 27.07 4.11
C SER A 36 -0.37 27.18 4.81
N SER A 37 -0.43 27.07 6.14
CA SER A 37 -1.68 27.19 6.88
C SER A 37 -2.02 28.65 7.18
N SER A 38 -3.27 29.04 6.92
CA SER A 38 -3.81 30.34 7.33
C SER A 38 -4.20 30.39 8.81
N ASP A 39 -4.21 29.26 9.50
CA ASP A 39 -4.51 29.16 10.92
C ASP A 39 -3.22 29.17 11.76
N ALA A 40 -2.93 30.31 12.38
CA ALA A 40 -1.76 30.49 13.25
C ALA A 40 -1.73 29.56 14.49
N THR A 41 -2.81 28.83 14.79
CA THR A 41 -2.83 27.82 15.86
C THR A 41 -2.38 26.44 15.38
N PHE A 42 -2.15 26.25 14.08
CA PHE A 42 -1.57 25.01 13.56
C PHE A 42 -0.06 25.04 13.80
N ALA A 43 0.38 24.35 14.85
CA ALA A 43 1.79 24.28 15.19
C ALA A 43 2.59 23.46 14.17
N GLU A 44 3.79 23.92 13.82
CA GLU A 44 4.77 23.15 13.06
C GLU A 44 5.11 21.83 13.76
N GLY A 45 5.48 20.82 12.97
CA GLY A 45 5.76 19.49 13.48
C GLY A 45 4.53 18.78 14.06
N SER A 46 3.33 19.21 13.70
CA SER A 46 2.07 18.61 14.15
C SER A 46 1.16 18.27 12.96
N TYR A 47 0.05 17.58 13.23
CA TYR A 47 -0.89 17.19 12.19
C TYR A 47 -2.34 17.49 12.59
N ARG A 48 -3.19 17.59 11.57
CA ARG A 48 -4.65 17.64 11.71
C ARG A 48 -5.30 16.67 10.75
N ASP A 49 -6.39 16.05 11.20
CA ASP A 49 -7.21 15.16 10.39
C ASP A 49 -8.44 15.90 9.88
N TYR A 50 -8.68 15.81 8.58
CA TYR A 50 -9.78 16.45 7.88
C TYR A 50 -10.71 15.40 7.27
N GLY A 51 -12.02 15.62 7.33
CA GLY A 51 -13.03 14.72 6.72
C GLY A 51 -13.53 15.15 5.34
N SER A 52 -13.10 16.31 4.85
CA SER A 52 -13.52 16.86 3.55
C SER A 52 -12.58 17.99 3.09
N ALA A 53 -12.60 18.29 1.78
CA ALA A 53 -11.91 19.45 1.22
C ALA A 53 -12.44 20.77 1.82
N SER A 54 -13.74 20.87 2.10
CA SER A 54 -14.31 22.06 2.76
C SER A 54 -13.77 22.28 4.17
N ALA A 55 -13.44 21.22 4.91
CA ALA A 55 -12.81 21.36 6.22
C ALA A 55 -11.35 21.84 6.07
N VAL A 56 -10.65 21.42 5.02
CA VAL A 56 -9.30 21.90 4.70
C VAL A 56 -9.30 23.39 4.34
N ALA A 57 -10.28 23.84 3.56
CA ALA A 57 -10.45 25.26 3.20
C ALA A 57 -10.62 26.22 4.39
N ALA A 58 -10.95 25.70 5.58
CA ALA A 58 -11.04 26.53 6.78
C ALA A 58 -9.65 26.94 7.31
N HIS A 59 -8.59 26.18 6.99
CA HIS A 59 -7.23 26.39 7.51
C HIS A 59 -6.18 26.58 6.40
N PHE A 60 -6.57 26.45 5.13
CA PHE A 60 -5.69 26.53 3.95
C PHE A 60 -6.42 27.26 2.82
N ASP A 61 -5.70 28.11 2.09
CA ASP A 61 -6.28 28.83 0.94
C ASP A 61 -6.70 27.84 -0.17
N ILE A 62 -7.78 28.13 -0.91
CA ILE A 62 -8.27 27.25 -1.98
C ILE A 62 -7.30 27.12 -3.17
N ALA A 63 -6.39 28.08 -3.34
CA ALA A 63 -5.33 28.04 -4.33
C ALA A 63 -4.07 27.33 -3.79
N SER A 64 -4.01 27.04 -2.48
CA SER A 64 -2.88 26.35 -1.87
C SER A 64 -2.79 24.89 -2.31
N ASP A 65 -1.58 24.37 -2.25
CA ASP A 65 -1.27 22.99 -2.58
C ASP A 65 -1.91 21.96 -1.63
N PRO A 66 -1.94 22.17 -0.31
CA PRO A 66 -2.66 21.29 0.61
C PRO A 66 -4.16 21.18 0.28
N TYR A 67 -4.81 22.29 -0.13
CA TYR A 67 -6.20 22.24 -0.55
C TYR A 67 -6.40 21.48 -1.87
N LYS A 68 -5.54 21.72 -2.88
CA LYS A 68 -5.63 20.99 -4.17
C LYS A 68 -5.38 19.49 -3.99
N ALA A 69 -4.42 19.11 -3.15
CA ALA A 69 -4.15 17.72 -2.80
C ALA A 69 -5.36 17.10 -2.08
N ALA A 70 -5.98 17.84 -1.16
CA ALA A 70 -7.20 17.39 -0.49
C ALA A 70 -8.38 17.24 -1.44
N LEU A 71 -8.54 18.16 -2.40
CA LEU A 71 -9.56 18.07 -3.43
C LEU A 71 -9.39 16.79 -4.25
N ALA A 72 -8.18 16.52 -4.75
CA ALA A 72 -7.87 15.30 -5.47
C ALA A 72 -8.14 14.03 -4.63
N TRP A 73 -7.71 14.02 -3.36
CA TRP A 73 -7.95 12.88 -2.46
C TRP A 73 -9.44 12.61 -2.22
N PHE A 74 -10.23 13.65 -1.96
CA PHE A 74 -11.67 13.52 -1.69
C PHE A 74 -12.55 13.42 -2.96
N SER A 75 -11.99 13.60 -4.16
CA SER A 75 -12.70 13.39 -5.43
C SER A 75 -12.85 11.91 -5.79
N ALA A 76 -12.00 11.02 -5.25
CA ALA A 76 -12.11 9.59 -5.48
C ALA A 76 -13.49 9.04 -5.06
N ILE A 77 -14.03 8.07 -5.80
CA ILE A 77 -15.38 7.54 -5.57
C ILE A 77 -15.37 6.03 -5.33
N PRO A 78 -15.77 5.48 -4.16
CA PRO A 78 -16.21 6.19 -2.95
C PRO A 78 -15.17 7.13 -2.32
N LYS A 79 -15.68 8.21 -1.72
CA LYS A 79 -14.87 9.23 -1.03
C LYS A 79 -14.12 8.64 0.17
N PRO A 80 -12.80 8.88 0.31
CA PRO A 80 -12.07 8.57 1.53
C PRO A 80 -12.67 9.27 2.76
N LYS A 81 -12.57 8.62 3.93
CA LYS A 81 -13.18 9.16 5.17
C LYS A 81 -12.38 10.31 5.78
N SER A 82 -11.07 10.30 5.58
CA SER A 82 -10.17 11.27 6.17
C SER A 82 -8.94 11.52 5.30
N LEU A 83 -8.34 12.68 5.49
CA LEU A 83 -7.01 13.03 5.01
C LEU A 83 -6.28 13.70 6.16
N ARG A 84 -5.03 13.30 6.39
CA ARG A 84 -4.15 13.98 7.33
C ARG A 84 -3.34 15.05 6.61
N ILE A 85 -3.17 16.20 7.23
CA ILE A 85 -2.20 17.20 6.79
C ILE A 85 -1.21 17.38 7.93
N TYR A 86 0.07 17.23 7.61
CA TYR A 86 1.20 17.48 8.50
C TYR A 86 1.80 18.84 8.17
N LEU A 87 1.92 19.73 9.15
CA LEU A 87 2.60 21.00 8.96
C LEU A 87 4.10 20.82 9.24
N ARG A 88 4.93 21.03 8.22
CA ARG A 88 6.39 20.83 8.33
C ARG A 88 7.02 21.87 9.25
N ILE A 89 8.21 21.54 9.74
CA ILE A 89 9.09 22.48 10.45
C ILE A 89 9.87 23.24 9.37
N GLU A 90 9.97 24.57 9.49
CA GLU A 90 10.50 25.48 8.44
C GLU A 90 11.82 25.00 7.79
N GLU A 91 12.77 24.55 8.61
CA GLU A 91 14.12 24.20 8.16
C GLU A 91 14.33 22.70 7.91
N ASP A 92 13.30 21.86 8.10
CA ASP A 92 13.42 20.43 7.85
C ASP A 92 13.52 20.16 6.34
N THR A 93 14.47 19.32 5.94
CA THR A 93 14.42 18.69 4.62
C THR A 93 13.14 17.83 4.49
N PRO A 94 12.68 17.53 3.26
CA PRO A 94 11.47 16.72 3.08
C PRO A 94 11.56 15.34 3.75
N VAL A 95 12.74 14.73 3.75
CA VAL A 95 13.02 13.45 4.40
C VAL A 95 13.00 13.57 5.93
N GLU A 96 13.55 14.65 6.50
CA GLU A 96 13.48 14.94 7.93
C GLU A 96 12.04 15.09 8.40
N SER A 97 11.22 15.87 7.69
CA SER A 97 9.80 16.04 8.02
C SER A 97 9.04 14.70 8.01
N MET A 98 9.32 13.83 7.03
CA MET A 98 8.68 12.52 6.96
C MET A 98 9.11 11.61 8.12
N ASN A 99 10.40 11.59 8.44
CA ASN A 99 10.92 10.80 9.55
C ASN A 99 10.43 11.32 10.90
N ASP A 100 10.29 12.63 11.07
CA ASP A 100 9.73 13.23 12.28
C ASP A 100 8.28 12.78 12.49
N ALA A 101 7.45 12.80 11.45
CA ALA A 101 6.09 12.27 11.53
C ALA A 101 6.05 10.77 11.89
N ILE A 102 6.92 9.95 11.29
CA ILE A 102 7.03 8.51 11.57
C ILE A 102 7.47 8.28 13.02
N ASN A 103 8.48 9.01 13.51
CA ASN A 103 9.02 8.89 14.86
C ASN A 103 8.00 9.29 15.93
N LYS A 104 7.07 10.19 15.60
CA LYS A 104 5.90 10.54 16.43
C LYS A 104 4.80 9.47 16.45
N GLY A 105 4.98 8.35 15.73
CA GLY A 105 4.00 7.27 15.65
C GLY A 105 2.77 7.61 14.79
N ILE A 106 2.87 8.63 13.94
CA ILE A 106 1.78 9.05 13.07
C ILE A 106 1.64 8.01 11.94
N TRP A 107 0.52 7.28 11.93
CA TRP A 107 0.27 6.30 10.88
C TRP A 107 -0.28 6.94 9.60
N PHE A 108 0.42 6.73 8.50
CA PHE A 108 -0.04 6.98 7.13
C PHE A 108 0.51 5.87 6.23
N TYR A 109 -0.10 5.65 5.07
CA TYR A 109 0.43 4.74 4.05
C TYR A 109 0.72 5.48 2.77
N TRP A 110 -0.25 6.24 2.26
CA TRP A 110 -0.06 7.10 1.09
C TRP A 110 0.43 8.47 1.53
N PHE A 111 1.42 9.02 0.84
CA PHE A 111 1.87 10.39 1.11
C PHE A 111 2.11 11.20 -0.15
N GLU A 112 2.04 12.52 0.02
CA GLU A 112 2.37 13.52 -0.98
C GLU A 112 2.92 14.78 -0.31
N PHE A 113 3.68 15.58 -1.07
CA PHE A 113 4.22 16.87 -0.64
C PHE A 113 3.68 18.00 -1.54
N GLU A 114 3.76 19.24 -1.08
CA GLU A 114 3.53 20.42 -1.93
C GLU A 114 4.47 20.44 -3.14
N THR A 115 4.00 20.99 -4.25
CA THR A 115 4.73 21.02 -5.54
C THR A 115 6.07 21.74 -5.43
N THR A 116 6.15 22.77 -4.60
CA THR A 116 7.37 23.55 -4.32
C THR A 116 8.44 22.69 -3.64
N ILE A 117 8.04 21.83 -2.69
CA ILE A 117 8.92 20.97 -1.91
C ILE A 117 9.50 19.83 -2.76
N ARG A 118 8.72 19.34 -3.72
CA ARG A 118 9.08 18.25 -4.63
C ARG A 118 9.47 18.73 -6.04
N ALA A 119 9.88 19.98 -6.16
CA ALA A 119 10.28 20.58 -7.45
C ALA A 119 11.60 20.00 -7.99
N ASN A 120 12.44 19.45 -7.11
CA ASN A 120 13.74 18.89 -7.43
C ASN A 120 13.70 17.36 -7.46
N ASP A 121 14.21 16.77 -8.55
CA ASP A 121 14.30 15.32 -8.73
C ASP A 121 15.10 14.62 -7.61
N ALA A 122 16.15 15.26 -7.09
CA ALA A 122 16.97 14.64 -6.05
C ALA A 122 16.20 14.45 -4.74
N ASP A 123 15.38 15.44 -4.35
CA ASP A 123 14.56 15.39 -3.15
C ASP A 123 13.44 14.36 -3.31
N VAL A 124 12.83 14.28 -4.51
CA VAL A 124 11.84 13.24 -4.84
C VAL A 124 12.43 11.84 -4.69
N LEU A 125 13.62 11.60 -5.22
CA LEU A 125 14.28 10.28 -5.13
C LEU A 125 14.72 9.95 -3.69
N ALA A 126 15.11 10.96 -2.91
CA ALA A 126 15.43 10.79 -1.49
C ALA A 126 14.17 10.43 -0.67
N LEU A 127 13.06 11.13 -0.90
CA LEU A 127 11.75 10.82 -0.31
C LEU A 127 11.29 9.41 -0.66
N THR A 128 11.45 9.01 -1.91
CA THR A 128 11.12 7.65 -2.38
C THR A 128 11.91 6.59 -1.62
N SER A 129 13.23 6.75 -1.48
CA SER A 129 14.06 5.81 -0.74
C SER A 129 13.67 5.71 0.73
N ALA A 130 13.45 6.85 1.38
CA ALA A 130 13.07 6.90 2.79
C ALA A 130 11.66 6.32 3.01
N GLY A 131 10.72 6.61 2.11
CA GLY A 131 9.35 6.10 2.16
C GLY A 131 9.30 4.59 1.97
N ASP A 132 10.05 4.07 0.98
CA ASP A 132 10.12 2.63 0.73
C ASP A 132 10.72 1.87 1.92
N ALA A 133 11.77 2.40 2.55
CA ALA A 133 12.36 1.84 3.76
C ALA A 133 11.37 1.85 4.96
N ALA A 134 10.51 2.87 5.05
CA ALA A 134 9.52 3.01 6.11
C ALA A 134 8.17 2.31 5.84
N GLY A 135 8.05 1.60 4.72
CA GLY A 135 6.78 0.98 4.31
C GLY A 135 5.68 2.01 4.01
N LYS A 136 6.04 3.13 3.39
CA LYS A 136 5.15 4.23 2.99
C LYS A 136 5.19 4.39 1.48
N PHE A 137 4.03 4.59 0.87
CA PHE A 137 3.83 4.63 -0.57
C PHE A 137 3.73 6.07 -1.07
N TYR A 138 4.70 6.47 -1.90
CA TYR A 138 4.70 7.79 -2.52
C TYR A 138 3.82 7.80 -3.79
N ALA A 139 2.74 8.59 -3.77
CA ALA A 139 1.79 8.73 -4.86
C ALA A 139 2.14 9.86 -5.85
N TYR A 140 3.43 9.99 -6.16
CA TYR A 140 3.99 11.16 -6.81
C TYR A 140 3.41 11.46 -8.19
N THR A 141 3.20 12.75 -8.46
CA THR A 141 2.79 13.25 -9.78
C THR A 141 3.81 14.22 -10.35
N THR A 142 4.25 14.01 -11.58
CA THR A 142 5.14 14.93 -12.30
C THR A 142 4.41 15.62 -13.45
N SER A 143 4.72 16.91 -13.65
CA SER A 143 4.27 17.68 -14.82
C SER A 143 5.40 17.94 -15.82
N GLN A 144 6.57 17.33 -15.62
CA GLN A 144 7.73 17.52 -16.49
C GLN A 144 7.46 16.97 -17.90
N ALA A 145 7.56 17.83 -18.92
CA ALA A 145 7.37 17.44 -20.32
C ALA A 145 8.41 16.40 -20.79
N ALA A 146 9.60 16.37 -20.20
CA ALA A 146 10.69 15.44 -20.51
C ALA A 146 10.29 13.96 -20.40
N VAL A 147 9.31 13.65 -19.55
CA VAL A 147 8.75 12.29 -19.40
C VAL A 147 8.13 11.79 -20.70
N ARG A 148 7.61 12.69 -21.55
CA ARG A 148 6.95 12.38 -22.83
C ARG A 148 7.94 12.25 -24.01
N ASP A 149 9.21 12.58 -23.81
CA ASP A 149 10.23 12.56 -24.86
C ASP A 149 10.97 11.21 -24.88
N PRO A 150 10.86 10.39 -25.95
CA PRO A 150 11.54 9.09 -26.03
C PRO A 150 13.07 9.19 -26.10
N SER A 151 13.63 10.35 -26.45
CA SER A 151 15.08 10.56 -26.54
C SER A 151 15.74 10.86 -25.19
N LEU A 152 14.95 11.29 -24.20
CA LEU A 152 15.45 11.60 -22.85
C LEU A 152 15.35 10.39 -21.94
N GLN A 153 16.41 10.15 -21.18
CA GLN A 153 16.49 9.08 -20.16
C GLN A 153 16.85 9.63 -18.77
N THR A 154 16.92 10.95 -18.64
CA THR A 154 17.31 11.67 -17.42
C THR A 154 16.13 12.35 -16.74
N ASP A 155 14.91 12.10 -17.20
CA ASP A 155 13.70 12.56 -16.51
C ASP A 155 13.46 11.78 -15.21
N ILE A 156 12.59 12.33 -14.36
CA ILE A 156 12.30 11.78 -13.05
C ILE A 156 11.77 10.34 -13.09
N VAL A 157 11.04 9.94 -14.13
CA VAL A 157 10.50 8.57 -14.22
C VAL A 157 11.63 7.59 -14.49
N SER A 158 12.48 7.87 -15.50
CA SER A 158 13.64 7.01 -15.80
C SER A 158 14.58 6.90 -14.60
N LYS A 159 14.80 7.99 -13.86
CA LYS A 159 15.60 7.97 -12.62
C LYS A 159 14.94 7.11 -11.53
N ALA A 160 13.64 7.28 -11.29
CA ALA A 160 12.92 6.54 -10.25
C ALA A 160 12.83 5.03 -10.54
N VAL A 161 12.61 4.65 -11.81
CA VAL A 161 12.63 3.23 -12.23
C VAL A 161 14.03 2.63 -12.12
N THR A 162 15.08 3.41 -12.41
CA THR A 162 16.47 2.95 -12.19
C THR A 162 16.78 2.78 -10.69
N GLN A 163 16.27 3.67 -9.84
CA GLN A 163 16.38 3.55 -8.39
C GLN A 163 15.65 2.32 -7.86
N GLY A 164 14.47 2.01 -8.42
CA GLY A 164 13.85 0.71 -8.26
C GLY A 164 13.03 0.48 -6.99
N SER A 165 12.75 1.54 -6.22
CA SER A 165 11.94 1.47 -5.00
C SER A 165 10.54 0.93 -5.29
N ARG A 166 10.04 0.07 -4.41
CA ARG A 166 8.78 -0.64 -4.66
C ARG A 166 7.56 0.22 -4.36
N ARG A 167 7.65 1.08 -3.35
CA ARG A 167 6.54 1.91 -2.85
C ARG A 167 6.55 3.32 -3.40
N MET A 168 6.70 3.44 -4.71
CA MET A 168 6.46 4.67 -5.46
C MET A 168 5.81 4.32 -6.79
N PHE A 169 4.93 5.20 -7.26
CA PHE A 169 4.61 5.29 -8.67
C PHE A 169 4.76 6.74 -9.10
N VAL A 170 5.00 6.97 -10.39
CA VAL A 170 5.10 8.31 -10.95
C VAL A 170 3.99 8.49 -11.97
N LEU A 171 2.99 9.30 -11.63
CA LEU A 171 1.94 9.68 -12.56
C LEU A 171 2.36 10.95 -13.31
N SER A 172 2.41 10.89 -14.64
CA SER A 172 2.66 12.07 -15.48
C SER A 172 1.35 12.74 -15.83
N HIS A 173 1.16 13.99 -15.37
CA HIS A 173 0.04 14.83 -15.78
C HIS A 173 0.47 16.29 -16.01
N ALA A 174 0.09 16.89 -17.14
CA ALA A 174 0.52 18.26 -17.50
C ALA A 174 0.01 19.34 -16.53
N THR A 175 -1.26 19.26 -16.13
CA THR A 175 -1.95 20.35 -15.40
C THR A 175 -2.56 19.95 -14.06
N ALA A 176 -2.48 18.67 -13.68
CA ALA A 176 -3.13 18.14 -12.48
C ALA A 176 -2.05 17.57 -11.54
N PRO A 177 -1.40 18.42 -10.72
CA PRO A 177 -0.21 18.05 -9.95
C PRO A 177 -0.49 17.02 -8.83
N TYR A 178 -1.75 16.65 -8.58
CA TYR A 178 -2.15 15.69 -7.56
C TYR A 178 -2.93 14.49 -8.12
N ALA A 179 -2.86 14.25 -9.43
CA ALA A 179 -3.55 13.14 -10.10
C ALA A 179 -3.14 11.77 -9.54
N GLY A 180 -1.85 11.60 -9.21
CA GLY A 180 -1.35 10.41 -8.54
C GLY A 180 -1.96 10.24 -7.15
N PHE A 181 -2.09 11.33 -6.39
CA PHE A 181 -2.68 11.26 -5.05
C PHE A 181 -4.18 10.89 -5.08
N GLU A 182 -4.91 11.28 -6.13
CA GLU A 182 -6.27 10.77 -6.37
C GLU A 182 -6.29 9.27 -6.73
N LEU A 183 -5.33 8.80 -7.54
CA LEU A 183 -5.18 7.36 -7.81
C LEU A 183 -4.84 6.58 -6.52
N ALA A 184 -4.05 7.15 -5.61
CA ALA A 184 -3.82 6.57 -4.28
C ALA A 184 -5.11 6.53 -3.44
N ALA A 185 -5.92 7.59 -3.47
CA ALA A 185 -7.23 7.63 -2.82
C ALA A 185 -8.18 6.54 -3.36
N VAL A 186 -8.07 6.19 -4.65
CA VAL A 186 -8.79 5.05 -5.25
C VAL A 186 -8.41 3.72 -4.54
N PHE A 187 -7.14 3.49 -4.19
CA PHE A 187 -6.70 2.31 -3.41
C PHE A 187 -7.14 2.33 -1.95
N SER A 188 -7.31 3.51 -1.36
CA SER A 188 -7.72 3.65 0.05
C SER A 188 -9.06 2.99 0.40
N ARG A 189 -9.85 2.62 -0.63
CA ARG A 189 -11.19 2.04 -0.52
C ARG A 189 -11.18 0.52 -0.37
N VAL A 190 -10.03 -0.14 -0.57
CA VAL A 190 -9.93 -1.60 -0.40
C VAL A 190 -10.22 -1.96 1.04
N ASN A 191 -11.19 -2.86 1.23
CA ASN A 191 -11.54 -3.40 2.55
C ASN A 191 -11.05 -4.83 2.64
N PHE A 192 -9.85 -5.03 3.16
CA PHE A 192 -9.21 -6.34 3.31
C PHE A 192 -9.99 -7.37 4.15
N ASN A 193 -11.07 -6.96 4.83
CA ASN A 193 -11.97 -7.86 5.56
C ASN A 193 -13.24 -8.25 4.79
N ALA A 194 -13.48 -7.70 3.61
CA ALA A 194 -14.63 -7.99 2.78
C ALA A 194 -14.21 -8.71 1.49
N ALA A 195 -15.10 -9.54 0.98
CA ALA A 195 -14.86 -10.36 -0.19
C ALA A 195 -14.74 -9.52 -1.46
N ASN A 196 -13.82 -9.91 -2.36
CA ASN A 196 -13.61 -9.31 -3.69
C ASN A 196 -13.50 -7.78 -3.69
N THR A 197 -12.70 -7.22 -2.80
CA THR A 197 -12.54 -5.76 -2.67
C THR A 197 -11.22 -5.22 -3.18
N THR A 198 -10.24 -6.08 -3.45
CA THR A 198 -8.97 -5.65 -4.05
C THR A 198 -9.22 -5.03 -5.41
N ILE A 199 -8.46 -3.99 -5.73
CA ILE A 199 -8.62 -3.24 -6.98
C ILE A 199 -7.27 -3.13 -7.69
N THR A 200 -7.30 -3.04 -9.02
CA THR A 200 -6.16 -2.60 -9.83
C THR A 200 -6.25 -1.10 -10.11
N GLY A 201 -5.12 -0.43 -10.31
CA GLY A 201 -5.06 0.98 -10.71
C GLY A 201 -5.42 1.20 -12.18
N GLU A 202 -5.25 0.16 -13.00
CA GLU A 202 -5.49 0.22 -14.45
C GLU A 202 -6.95 0.55 -14.75
N PHE A 203 -7.17 1.39 -15.76
CA PHE A 203 -8.48 1.82 -16.27
C PHE A 203 -9.38 2.58 -15.29
N LYS A 204 -8.86 2.97 -14.11
CA LYS A 204 -9.60 3.80 -13.16
C LYS A 204 -9.84 5.20 -13.73
N LYS A 205 -10.97 5.78 -13.28
CA LYS A 205 -11.34 7.18 -13.51
C LYS A 205 -10.79 8.02 -12.37
N LEU A 206 -10.42 9.26 -12.68
CA LEU A 206 -10.03 10.29 -11.72
C LEU A 206 -11.02 11.47 -11.84
N PRO A 207 -12.19 11.42 -11.17
CA PRO A 207 -13.19 12.48 -11.24
C PRO A 207 -12.64 13.88 -10.93
N GLY A 208 -12.96 14.86 -11.79
CA GLY A 208 -12.49 16.24 -11.61
C GLY A 208 -11.10 16.51 -12.19
N ILE A 209 -10.44 15.48 -12.74
CA ILE A 209 -9.20 15.62 -13.52
C ILE A 209 -9.54 15.40 -15.00
N ASP A 210 -9.19 16.36 -15.83
CA ASP A 210 -9.36 16.26 -17.28
C ASP A 210 -8.33 15.30 -17.87
N ALA A 211 -8.79 14.35 -18.67
CA ALA A 211 -7.91 13.41 -19.37
C ALA A 211 -7.06 14.11 -20.44
N GLU A 212 -5.76 13.78 -20.48
CA GLU A 212 -4.89 14.29 -21.53
C GLU A 212 -5.22 13.68 -22.90
N ASP A 213 -4.96 14.47 -23.93
CA ASP A 213 -4.96 14.04 -25.33
C ASP A 213 -3.51 13.84 -25.78
N LEU A 214 -3.03 12.60 -25.65
CA LEU A 214 -1.62 12.26 -25.83
C LEU A 214 -1.35 11.72 -27.23
N THR A 215 -0.26 12.18 -27.84
CA THR A 215 0.23 11.59 -29.09
C THR A 215 0.73 10.17 -28.88
N LYS A 216 0.75 9.37 -29.97
CA LYS A 216 1.27 7.99 -29.95
C LYS A 216 2.71 7.92 -29.44
N THR A 217 3.54 8.87 -29.84
CA THR A 217 4.93 8.96 -29.40
C THR A 217 5.02 9.23 -27.90
N ALA A 218 4.21 10.15 -27.37
CA ALA A 218 4.24 10.52 -25.96
C ALA A 218 3.81 9.36 -25.05
N TYR A 219 2.66 8.72 -25.32
CA TYR A 219 2.24 7.61 -24.47
C TYR A 219 3.14 6.38 -24.62
N ALA A 220 3.76 6.15 -25.79
CA ALA A 220 4.70 5.05 -25.97
C ALA A 220 5.98 5.27 -25.15
N ALA A 221 6.52 6.49 -25.16
CA ALA A 221 7.66 6.87 -24.32
C ALA A 221 7.34 6.68 -22.82
N MET A 222 6.17 7.16 -22.38
CA MET A 222 5.72 7.01 -20.99
C MET A 222 5.55 5.55 -20.57
N LYS A 223 4.94 4.71 -21.41
CA LYS A 223 4.83 3.25 -21.16
C LYS A 223 6.20 2.60 -21.02
N GLN A 224 7.14 2.92 -21.92
CA GLN A 224 8.49 2.36 -21.91
C GLN A 224 9.26 2.77 -20.65
N LYS A 225 9.15 4.04 -20.25
CA LYS A 225 9.82 4.57 -19.06
C LYS A 225 9.21 4.09 -17.74
N GLY A 226 7.95 3.63 -17.75
CA GLY A 226 7.24 3.19 -16.56
C GLY A 226 6.37 4.26 -15.89
N ALA A 227 6.03 5.33 -16.61
CA ALA A 227 5.12 6.36 -16.09
C ALA A 227 3.67 5.87 -16.13
N VAL A 228 2.93 6.15 -15.07
CA VAL A 228 1.47 6.10 -15.06
C VAL A 228 0.96 7.36 -15.76
N PHE A 229 -0.14 7.28 -16.53
CA PHE A 229 -0.73 8.47 -17.14
C PHE A 229 -2.24 8.36 -17.27
N TYR A 230 -2.92 9.51 -17.34
CA TYR A 230 -4.37 9.59 -17.47
C TYR A 230 -4.74 10.17 -18.84
N THR A 231 -5.30 9.35 -19.71
CA THR A 231 -5.51 9.71 -21.13
C THR A 231 -6.88 9.36 -21.63
N LYS A 232 -7.33 10.04 -22.69
CA LYS A 232 -8.47 9.59 -23.49
C LYS A 232 -8.13 8.26 -24.18
N VAL A 233 -9.12 7.39 -24.26
CA VAL A 233 -9.07 6.14 -25.06
C VAL A 233 -10.09 6.29 -26.18
N GLU A 234 -9.74 5.89 -27.39
CA GLU A 234 -10.57 6.10 -28.59
C GLU A 234 -10.66 4.82 -29.43
N THR A 235 -11.82 4.62 -30.06
CA THR A 235 -12.01 3.63 -31.12
C THR A 235 -13.04 4.11 -32.13
N GLY A 236 -12.66 4.21 -33.41
CA GLY A 236 -13.58 4.55 -34.50
C GLY A 236 -14.32 5.88 -34.34
N GLY A 237 -13.73 6.86 -33.65
CA GLY A 237 -14.33 8.16 -33.32
C GLY A 237 -15.10 8.21 -32.00
N GLU A 238 -15.26 7.09 -31.29
CA GLU A 238 -15.87 7.03 -29.96
C GLU A 238 -14.80 7.19 -28.87
N PHE A 239 -15.08 8.05 -27.89
CA PHE A 239 -14.11 8.41 -26.84
C PHE A 239 -14.57 7.96 -25.45
N ASP A 240 -13.68 7.27 -24.75
CA ASP A 240 -13.71 7.14 -23.31
C ASP A 240 -12.78 8.20 -22.70
N ASN A 241 -13.39 9.26 -22.15
CA ASN A 241 -12.69 10.43 -21.63
C ASN A 241 -12.00 10.12 -20.31
N GLY A 242 -10.84 9.47 -20.37
CA GLY A 242 -9.91 9.32 -19.26
C GLY A 242 -9.87 7.91 -18.69
N ARG A 243 -8.74 7.26 -18.86
CA ARG A 243 -8.38 6.02 -18.17
C ARG A 243 -6.97 6.16 -17.65
N VAL A 244 -6.75 5.69 -16.43
CA VAL A 244 -5.40 5.46 -15.93
C VAL A 244 -4.80 4.32 -16.73
N ILE A 245 -3.61 4.53 -17.26
CA ILE A 245 -2.87 3.56 -18.06
C ILE A 245 -1.49 3.35 -17.48
N ASN A 246 -1.00 2.11 -17.57
CA ASN A 246 0.32 1.69 -17.11
C ASN A 246 0.53 1.92 -15.61
N SER A 247 -0.40 1.40 -14.81
CA SER A 247 -0.46 1.50 -13.33
C SER A 247 0.64 0.71 -12.61
N LYS A 248 1.89 0.84 -13.07
CA LYS A 248 3.07 0.21 -12.52
C LYS A 248 3.68 1.04 -11.39
N SER A 249 4.24 0.33 -10.41
CA SER A 249 5.17 0.92 -9.46
C SER A 249 6.56 1.09 -10.10
N THR A 250 7.44 1.82 -9.45
CA THR A 250 8.87 1.93 -9.83
C THR A 250 9.70 0.71 -9.41
N SER A 251 9.05 -0.35 -8.90
CA SER A 251 9.70 -1.57 -8.41
C SER A 251 10.64 -2.21 -9.43
N THR A 252 11.87 -2.56 -9.02
CA THR A 252 12.78 -3.39 -9.83
C THR A 252 12.21 -4.76 -10.20
N PHE A 253 11.19 -5.22 -9.47
CA PHE A 253 10.54 -6.50 -9.70
C PHE A 253 9.41 -6.41 -10.75
N GLY A 254 9.19 -5.24 -11.35
CA GLY A 254 8.19 -5.04 -12.41
C GLY A 254 6.74 -5.15 -11.92
N GLU A 255 6.48 -4.75 -10.68
CA GLU A 255 5.19 -4.92 -10.00
C GLU A 255 4.19 -3.79 -10.33
N PHE A 256 2.91 -4.14 -10.39
CA PHE A 256 1.84 -3.15 -10.42
C PHE A 256 1.68 -2.48 -9.04
N ILE A 257 1.04 -1.31 -9.01
CA ILE A 257 0.77 -0.60 -7.75
C ILE A 257 -0.02 -1.49 -6.78
N ASP A 258 -1.04 -2.20 -7.30
CA ASP A 258 -1.86 -3.11 -6.51
C ASP A 258 -1.11 -4.34 -5.99
N ASP A 259 -0.10 -4.83 -6.70
CA ASP A 259 0.72 -5.95 -6.22
C ASP A 259 1.47 -5.60 -4.94
N VAL A 260 2.08 -4.41 -4.92
CA VAL A 260 2.84 -3.88 -3.77
C VAL A 260 1.90 -3.53 -2.62
N PHE A 261 0.83 -2.79 -2.92
CA PHE A 261 -0.17 -2.35 -1.94
C PHE A 261 -0.82 -3.51 -1.19
N ASN A 262 -1.32 -4.51 -1.93
CA ASN A 262 -2.00 -5.64 -1.32
C ASN A 262 -1.01 -6.59 -0.59
N LEU A 263 0.25 -6.67 -1.04
CA LEU A 263 1.28 -7.43 -0.32
C LEU A 263 1.60 -6.78 1.03
N ASP A 264 1.79 -5.46 1.07
CA ASP A 264 2.06 -4.77 2.33
C ASP A 264 0.91 -4.96 3.33
N ALA A 265 -0.33 -4.92 2.84
CA ALA A 265 -1.50 -5.24 3.66
C ALA A 265 -1.50 -6.69 4.14
N PHE A 266 -1.17 -7.65 3.28
CA PHE A 266 -1.03 -9.06 3.67
C PHE A 266 0.00 -9.25 4.78
N VAL A 267 1.19 -8.65 4.64
CA VAL A 267 2.27 -8.73 5.64
C VAL A 267 1.83 -8.15 6.98
N ASN A 268 1.12 -7.02 6.98
CA ASN A 268 0.58 -6.43 8.21
C ASN A 268 -0.45 -7.35 8.88
N PHE A 269 -1.41 -7.88 8.12
CA PHE A 269 -2.42 -8.80 8.65
C PHE A 269 -1.79 -10.09 9.18
N LEU A 270 -0.77 -10.62 8.50
CA LEU A 270 -0.01 -11.79 8.95
C LEU A 270 0.70 -11.51 10.28
N THR A 271 1.36 -10.36 10.38
CA THR A 271 2.05 -9.92 11.61
C THR A 271 1.06 -9.82 12.78
N VAL A 272 -0.08 -9.17 12.57
CA VAL A 272 -1.11 -9.00 13.60
C VAL A 272 -1.75 -10.35 13.97
N GLY A 273 -2.03 -11.20 12.98
CA GLY A 273 -2.58 -12.54 13.18
C GLY A 273 -1.68 -13.41 14.04
N LEU A 274 -0.39 -13.52 13.67
CA LEU A 274 0.60 -14.30 14.41
C LEU A 274 0.87 -13.73 15.80
N TYR A 275 0.97 -12.40 15.95
CA TYR A 275 1.10 -11.77 17.26
C TYR A 275 -0.09 -12.10 18.16
N ASN A 276 -1.31 -11.98 17.66
CA ASN A 276 -2.51 -12.27 18.42
C ASN A 276 -2.62 -13.76 18.78
N ALA A 277 -2.15 -14.67 17.91
CA ALA A 277 -2.08 -16.11 18.18
C ALA A 277 -1.12 -16.44 19.33
N LEU A 278 -0.09 -15.63 19.56
CA LEU A 278 0.82 -15.76 20.70
C LEU A 278 0.28 -15.04 21.95
N ALA A 279 -0.19 -13.81 21.82
CA ALA A 279 -0.47 -12.91 22.94
C ALA A 279 -1.87 -13.09 23.57
N LYS A 280 -2.85 -13.64 22.82
CA LYS A 280 -4.23 -13.80 23.32
C LYS A 280 -4.51 -15.15 23.96
N VAL A 281 -3.56 -16.09 23.93
CA VAL A 281 -3.74 -17.39 24.57
C VAL A 281 -3.66 -17.17 26.08
N PRO A 282 -4.69 -17.57 26.85
CA PRO A 282 -4.70 -17.37 28.31
C PRO A 282 -3.70 -18.27 29.04
N THR A 283 -3.26 -19.33 28.36
CA THR A 283 -2.19 -20.24 28.77
C THR A 283 -0.98 -20.06 27.84
N LYS A 284 0.05 -20.90 27.97
CA LYS A 284 1.20 -20.84 27.07
C LYS A 284 0.95 -21.60 25.77
N VAL A 285 1.38 -21.04 24.64
CA VAL A 285 1.67 -21.82 23.42
C VAL A 285 2.97 -22.60 23.70
N LYS A 286 2.92 -23.93 23.61
CA LYS A 286 4.06 -24.79 23.92
C LYS A 286 4.98 -24.90 22.70
N GLN A 287 6.30 -25.05 22.90
CA GLN A 287 7.23 -25.43 21.84
C GLN A 287 7.12 -26.93 21.53
N THR A 288 5.94 -27.35 21.07
CA THR A 288 5.61 -28.71 20.64
C THR A 288 4.90 -28.64 19.29
N PRO A 289 4.77 -29.75 18.54
CA PRO A 289 4.08 -29.73 17.26
C PRO A 289 2.68 -29.12 17.33
N GLU A 290 1.93 -29.35 18.41
CA GLU A 290 0.60 -28.76 18.59
C GLU A 290 0.66 -27.24 18.75
N GLY A 291 1.68 -26.71 19.44
CA GLY A 291 1.84 -25.26 19.58
C GLY A 291 2.35 -24.59 18.30
N GLN A 292 3.20 -25.27 17.54
CA GLN A 292 3.60 -24.83 16.19
C GLN A 292 2.39 -24.78 15.25
N GLN A 293 1.51 -25.79 15.33
CA GLN A 293 0.30 -25.85 14.51
C GLN A 293 -0.62 -24.66 14.75
N ILE A 294 -0.73 -24.14 15.97
CA ILE A 294 -1.51 -22.92 16.27
C ILE A 294 -1.03 -21.72 15.42
N LEU A 295 0.29 -21.57 15.25
CA LEU A 295 0.86 -20.48 14.46
C LEU A 295 0.67 -20.71 12.95
N ILE A 296 0.81 -21.96 12.50
CA ILE A 296 0.53 -22.35 11.11
C ILE A 296 -0.94 -22.08 10.76
N ASP A 297 -1.87 -22.47 11.63
CA ASP A 297 -3.31 -22.24 11.44
C ASP A 297 -3.63 -20.74 11.41
N ALA A 298 -2.99 -19.95 12.29
CA ALA A 298 -3.14 -18.50 12.29
C ALA A 298 -2.64 -17.87 10.97
N ALA A 299 -1.50 -18.33 10.43
CA ALA A 299 -1.02 -17.90 9.12
C ALA A 299 -1.97 -18.31 7.99
N ALA A 300 -2.48 -19.55 8.02
CA ALA A 300 -3.42 -20.07 7.03
C ALA A 300 -4.72 -19.25 7.00
N GLN A 301 -5.25 -18.85 8.16
CA GLN A 301 -6.43 -17.97 8.25
C GLN A 301 -6.23 -16.63 7.53
N ILE A 302 -5.01 -16.07 7.56
CA ILE A 302 -4.69 -14.86 6.81
C ILE A 302 -4.60 -15.16 5.31
N GLY A 303 -4.01 -16.29 4.92
CA GLY A 303 -4.03 -16.77 3.54
C GLY A 303 -5.46 -16.88 2.98
N GLU A 304 -6.36 -17.55 3.69
CA GLU A 304 -7.78 -17.68 3.32
C GLU A 304 -8.46 -16.32 3.19
N LYS A 305 -8.22 -15.41 4.14
CA LYS A 305 -8.78 -14.04 4.09
C LYS A 305 -8.36 -13.28 2.83
N PHE A 306 -7.13 -13.48 2.36
CA PHE A 306 -6.63 -12.83 1.16
C PHE A 306 -6.97 -13.57 -0.15
N ILE A 307 -7.41 -14.83 -0.07
CA ILE A 307 -8.17 -15.46 -1.16
C ILE A 307 -9.56 -14.81 -1.23
N ASP A 308 -10.26 -14.69 -0.10
CA ASP A 308 -11.62 -14.14 -0.06
C ASP A 308 -11.69 -12.69 -0.56
N ASN A 309 -10.73 -11.84 -0.19
CA ASN A 309 -10.72 -10.44 -0.62
C ASN A 309 -10.32 -10.24 -2.10
N GLY A 310 -9.86 -11.29 -2.77
CA GLY A 310 -9.50 -11.30 -4.20
C GLY A 310 -8.02 -11.04 -4.50
N TYR A 311 -7.15 -10.89 -3.49
CA TYR A 311 -5.71 -10.70 -3.72
C TYR A 311 -5.01 -11.97 -4.21
N LEU A 312 -5.26 -13.09 -3.53
CA LEU A 312 -4.68 -14.39 -3.81
C LEU A 312 -5.64 -15.20 -4.67
N GLY A 313 -5.08 -16.04 -5.54
CA GLY A 313 -5.90 -16.80 -6.47
C GLY A 313 -5.20 -18.03 -7.02
N ALA A 314 -5.98 -18.86 -7.72
CA ALA A 314 -5.51 -20.14 -8.18
C ALA A 314 -4.38 -20.02 -9.20
N ARG A 315 -3.31 -20.80 -9.04
CA ARG A 315 -2.17 -20.82 -9.95
C ARG A 315 -1.50 -22.18 -9.99
N LEU A 316 -1.18 -22.63 -11.20
CA LEU A 316 -0.34 -23.80 -11.40
C LEU A 316 1.13 -23.47 -11.08
N TYR A 317 1.77 -24.33 -10.30
CA TYR A 317 3.20 -24.25 -10.01
C TYR A 317 3.79 -25.66 -9.94
N THR A 318 5.11 -25.76 -10.12
CA THR A 318 5.84 -27.01 -9.94
C THR A 318 6.20 -27.17 -8.47
N SER A 319 5.76 -28.24 -7.83
CA SER A 319 6.10 -28.53 -6.42
C SER A 319 7.59 -28.81 -6.27
N ASP A 320 8.24 -28.19 -5.29
CA ASP A 320 9.66 -28.46 -4.99
C ASP A 320 9.86 -29.84 -4.33
N VAL A 321 8.79 -30.43 -3.80
CA VAL A 321 8.82 -31.73 -3.11
C VAL A 321 8.61 -32.86 -4.11
N THR A 322 7.58 -32.76 -4.96
CA THR A 322 7.20 -33.86 -5.89
C THR A 322 7.71 -33.64 -7.31
N GLY A 323 8.05 -32.41 -7.71
CA GLY A 323 8.37 -32.06 -9.09
C GLY A 323 7.15 -32.01 -10.03
N GLU A 324 5.94 -32.24 -9.51
CA GLU A 324 4.70 -32.28 -10.29
C GLU A 324 4.04 -30.90 -10.36
N GLN A 325 3.22 -30.70 -11.39
CA GLN A 325 2.36 -29.53 -11.52
C GLN A 325 1.19 -29.65 -10.55
N VAL A 326 1.11 -28.72 -9.61
CA VAL A 326 0.04 -28.64 -8.61
C VAL A 326 -0.71 -27.32 -8.77
N LEU A 327 -2.03 -27.39 -8.65
CA LEU A 327 -2.88 -26.20 -8.61
C LEU A 327 -2.99 -25.70 -7.17
N SER A 328 -2.33 -24.58 -6.86
CA SER A 328 -2.59 -23.86 -5.60
C SER A 328 -3.92 -23.11 -5.69
N ARG A 329 -4.58 -22.92 -4.55
CA ARG A 329 -5.76 -22.06 -4.41
C ARG A 329 -5.40 -20.58 -4.19
N GLY A 330 -4.14 -20.26 -3.90
CA GLY A 330 -3.69 -18.88 -3.63
C GLY A 330 -2.48 -18.79 -2.70
N TYR A 331 -2.23 -19.82 -1.89
CA TYR A 331 -1.01 -19.92 -1.09
C TYR A 331 -0.69 -21.39 -0.77
N GLU A 332 0.50 -21.61 -0.21
CA GLU A 332 0.97 -22.88 0.35
C GLU A 332 1.84 -22.57 1.58
N ILE A 333 1.64 -23.28 2.69
CA ILE A 333 2.55 -23.22 3.85
C ILE A 333 3.48 -24.43 3.76
N LEU A 334 4.78 -24.17 3.67
CA LEU A 334 5.81 -25.19 3.51
C LEU A 334 6.28 -25.75 4.85
N THR A 335 6.16 -24.96 5.92
CA THR A 335 6.47 -25.39 7.28
C THR A 335 5.42 -26.35 7.79
N VAL A 336 5.84 -27.45 8.40
CA VAL A 336 4.97 -28.42 9.08
C VAL A 336 5.17 -28.36 10.59
N ALA A 337 4.15 -28.81 11.35
CA ALA A 337 4.18 -28.76 12.81
C ALA A 337 5.42 -29.42 13.43
N ASN A 338 5.90 -30.53 12.85
CA ASN A 338 7.03 -31.28 13.37
C ASN A 338 8.38 -30.59 13.21
N ASP A 339 8.49 -29.54 12.40
CA ASP A 339 9.74 -28.78 12.22
C ASP A 339 10.22 -28.15 13.54
N ILE A 340 9.31 -27.95 14.51
CA ILE A 340 9.63 -27.51 15.87
C ILE A 340 10.53 -28.48 16.64
N LEU A 341 10.57 -29.76 16.25
CA LEU A 341 11.42 -30.76 16.87
C LEU A 341 12.88 -30.60 16.47
N ASP A 342 13.13 -30.02 15.30
CA ASP A 342 14.45 -29.87 14.68
C ASP A 342 15.12 -28.51 14.97
N ILE A 343 14.46 -27.61 15.70
CA ILE A 343 15.06 -26.34 16.14
C ILE A 343 16.28 -26.60 17.04
N SER A 344 17.27 -25.72 16.95
CA SER A 344 18.49 -25.80 17.76
C SER A 344 18.23 -25.62 19.26
N ASP A 345 19.15 -26.09 20.09
CA ASP A 345 19.10 -25.87 21.54
C ASP A 345 19.10 -24.37 21.91
N ALA A 346 19.75 -23.53 21.10
CA ALA A 346 19.76 -22.08 21.27
C ALA A 346 18.37 -21.47 21.01
N GLU A 347 17.75 -21.79 19.87
CA GLU A 347 16.38 -21.35 19.54
C GLU A 347 15.36 -21.85 20.58
N ARG A 348 15.56 -23.08 21.07
CA ARG A 348 14.74 -23.65 22.13
C ARG A 348 14.89 -22.89 23.45
N ALA A 349 16.12 -22.54 23.84
CA ALA A 349 16.40 -21.74 25.04
C ALA A 349 15.79 -20.33 24.93
N ASP A 350 15.83 -19.72 23.74
CA ASP A 350 15.24 -18.42 23.42
C ASP A 350 13.71 -18.46 23.24
N ARG A 351 13.10 -19.65 23.39
CA ARG A 351 11.66 -19.88 23.27
C ARG A 351 11.09 -19.57 21.89
N ALA A 352 11.89 -19.74 20.83
CA ALA A 352 11.47 -19.52 19.45
C ALA A 352 10.54 -20.63 18.93
N ALA A 353 9.67 -20.27 17.99
CA ALA A 353 8.94 -21.22 17.14
C ALA A 353 9.80 -21.62 15.94
N ALA A 354 9.47 -22.73 15.27
CA ALA A 354 10.11 -23.03 13.99
C ALA A 354 9.70 -21.96 12.94
N PRO A 355 10.62 -21.52 12.07
CA PRO A 355 10.31 -20.53 11.04
C PRO A 355 9.13 -20.96 10.16
N ILE A 356 8.12 -20.09 10.03
CA ILE A 356 6.99 -20.31 9.12
C ILE A 356 7.37 -19.80 7.73
N THR A 357 7.41 -20.70 6.76
CA THR A 357 7.63 -20.41 5.35
C THR A 357 6.32 -20.58 4.60
N MET A 358 5.90 -19.51 3.93
CA MET A 358 4.66 -19.46 3.15
C MET A 358 4.95 -18.94 1.75
N ARG A 359 4.37 -19.60 0.75
CA ARG A 359 4.39 -19.21 -0.65
C ARG A 359 3.04 -18.61 -1.02
N LEU A 360 3.05 -17.47 -1.71
CA LEU A 360 1.85 -16.76 -2.13
C LEU A 360 1.71 -16.77 -3.65
N PHE A 361 0.48 -16.89 -4.13
CA PHE A 361 0.11 -16.81 -5.53
C PHE A 361 -0.92 -15.71 -5.71
N ARG A 362 -0.46 -14.55 -6.21
CA ARG A 362 -1.32 -13.40 -6.51
C ARG A 362 -2.27 -13.77 -7.66
N ALA A 363 -3.54 -13.39 -7.53
CA ALA A 363 -4.53 -13.56 -8.59
C ALA A 363 -4.20 -12.68 -9.81
N GLY A 364 -3.63 -11.50 -9.55
CA GLY A 364 -3.33 -10.49 -10.58
C GLY A 364 -4.60 -9.88 -11.19
N ALA A 365 -4.42 -9.04 -12.21
CA ALA A 365 -5.50 -8.45 -12.99
C ALA A 365 -5.22 -8.65 -14.49
N ILE A 366 -6.28 -8.92 -15.26
CA ILE A 366 -6.18 -9.01 -16.72
C ILE A 366 -6.35 -7.60 -17.29
N HIS A 367 -5.34 -7.11 -18.00
CA HIS A 367 -5.35 -5.76 -18.61
C HIS A 367 -5.46 -5.77 -20.14
N THR A 368 -5.08 -6.86 -20.79
CA THR A 368 -5.07 -6.99 -22.26
C THR A 368 -5.57 -8.37 -22.67
N VAL A 369 -6.13 -8.45 -23.88
CA VAL A 369 -6.57 -9.71 -24.50
C VAL A 369 -6.23 -9.66 -25.98
N ASP A 370 -5.60 -10.72 -26.47
CA ASP A 370 -5.34 -10.94 -27.89
C ASP A 370 -6.37 -11.91 -28.45
N VAL A 371 -6.96 -11.58 -29.60
CA VAL A 371 -7.98 -12.40 -30.26
C VAL A 371 -7.57 -12.66 -31.71
N THR A 372 -7.50 -13.94 -32.08
CA THR A 372 -7.27 -14.38 -33.47
C THR A 372 -8.59 -14.81 -34.09
N VAL A 373 -8.96 -14.21 -35.22
CA VAL A 373 -10.16 -14.57 -35.99
C VAL A 373 -9.72 -15.20 -37.31
N GLN A 374 -10.12 -16.45 -37.57
CA GLN A 374 -9.88 -17.16 -38.82
C GLN A 374 -11.19 -17.28 -39.59
N VAL A 375 -11.13 -16.99 -40.89
CA VAL A 375 -12.25 -17.16 -41.84
C VAL A 375 -11.75 -18.13 -42.92
N ASP A 376 -12.46 -19.24 -43.09
CA ASP A 376 -12.16 -20.27 -44.09
C ASP A 376 -12.60 -19.87 -45.51
#